data_AF-A0A5C6VGG4-F1
#
_entry.id   AF-A0A5C6VGG4-F1
#
_cell.length_a   1.000
_cell.length_b   1.000
_cell.length_c   1.000
_cell.angle_alpha   90.00
_cell.angle_beta   90.00
_cell.angle_gamma   90.00
#
_symmetry.space_group_name_H-M   'P 1'
#
loop_
_entity.id
_entity.type
_entity.pdbx_description
1 polymer ?
#
loop_
_entity_poly.entity_id
_entity_poly.type
_entity_poly.pdbx_seq_one_letter_code
_entity_poly.pdbx_strand_id
1 'polypeptide(L)'
;MSTPSVTEVREVATANEIRKIIGPFEDDVVTKIMAIKPTVDDVARAYSWLRSDEHLQRHLTHNLAARAADVFEILAAEYPDLGDPVL
;
A
#
# COMPACT_ATOMS: atom_id res chain seq x y z
N MET A 1 4.80 -11.02 -35.59
CA MET A 1 3.61 -10.89 -34.71
C MET A 1 4.14 -10.42 -33.36
N SER A 2 4.09 -9.12 -33.08
CA SER A 2 4.49 -8.57 -31.79
C SER A 2 3.27 -7.82 -31.23
N THR A 3 2.77 -8.35 -30.13
CA THR A 3 1.60 -7.91 -29.36
C THR A 3 1.79 -6.51 -28.75
N PRO A 4 0.69 -5.85 -28.37
CA PRO A 4 0.46 -4.44 -28.66
C PRO A 4 0.99 -3.47 -27.60
N SER A 5 1.15 -2.22 -28.06
CA SER A 5 1.07 -0.95 -27.33
C SER A 5 1.05 -1.03 -25.81
N VAL A 6 2.12 -0.52 -25.20
CA VAL A 6 2.13 0.00 -23.83
C VAL A 6 1.13 1.16 -23.77
N THR A 7 -0.14 0.82 -23.72
CA THR A 7 -1.14 1.71 -23.15
C THR A 7 -0.84 1.68 -21.67
N GLU A 8 -0.48 2.83 -21.12
CA GLU A 8 -0.21 3.09 -19.71
C GLU A 8 -1.50 2.83 -18.90
N VAL A 9 -1.91 1.55 -18.83
CA VAL A 9 -2.85 1.08 -17.84
C VAL A 9 -2.08 1.25 -16.55
N ARG A 10 -2.63 2.02 -15.60
CA ARG A 10 -2.12 2.02 -14.23
C ARG A 10 -2.30 0.60 -13.70
N GLU A 11 -1.31 -0.26 -13.96
CA GLU A 11 -1.41 -1.69 -13.73
C GLU A 11 -1.62 -1.94 -12.25
N VAL A 12 -2.60 -2.79 -11.97
CA VAL A 12 -2.87 -3.24 -10.61
C VAL A 12 -1.64 -3.97 -10.10
N ALA A 13 -1.17 -3.60 -8.91
CA ALA A 13 -0.02 -4.21 -8.30
C ALA A 13 -0.25 -5.71 -8.12
N THR A 14 0.68 -6.50 -8.63
CA THR A 14 0.69 -7.95 -8.44
C THR A 14 1.17 -8.31 -7.03
N ALA A 15 0.83 -9.52 -6.55
CA ALA A 15 1.29 -10.02 -5.25
C ALA A 15 2.81 -9.88 -5.06
N ASN A 16 3.57 -10.16 -6.11
CA ASN A 16 5.03 -10.08 -6.09
C ASN A 16 5.53 -8.63 -5.95
N GLU A 17 4.88 -7.67 -6.60
CA GLU A 17 5.23 -6.25 -6.47
C GLU A 17 4.85 -5.72 -5.09
N ILE A 18 3.67 -6.08 -4.59
CA ILE A 18 3.22 -5.73 -3.23
C ILE A 18 4.26 -6.21 -2.23
N ARG A 19 4.63 -7.51 -2.24
CA ARG A 19 5.65 -8.09 -1.35
C ARG A 19 7.02 -7.43 -1.47
N LYS A 20 7.42 -6.97 -2.66
CA LYS A 20 8.67 -6.22 -2.83
C LYS A 20 8.64 -4.86 -2.13
N ILE A 21 7.47 -4.23 -2.02
CA ILE A 21 7.30 -2.90 -1.43
C ILE A 21 7.14 -3.00 0.08
N ILE A 22 6.16 -3.78 0.53
CA ILE A 22 5.83 -3.90 1.96
C ILE A 22 6.83 -4.81 2.67
N GLY A 23 7.42 -5.79 1.98
CA GLY A 23 8.39 -6.72 2.56
C GLY A 23 7.75 -8.05 2.97
N PRO A 24 8.26 -8.73 4.01
CA PRO A 24 7.83 -10.07 4.41
C PRO A 24 6.52 -10.04 5.21
N PHE A 25 5.50 -9.39 4.66
CA PHE A 25 4.14 -9.40 5.22
C PHE A 25 3.47 -10.75 4.95
N GLU A 26 2.55 -11.13 5.84
CA GLU A 26 1.75 -12.35 5.70
C GLU A 26 0.94 -12.35 4.40
N ASP A 27 0.72 -13.54 3.84
CA ASP A 27 -0.04 -13.75 2.60
C ASP A 27 -1.48 -13.25 2.69
N ASP A 28 -2.08 -13.30 3.87
CA ASP A 28 -3.40 -12.74 4.15
C ASP A 28 -3.44 -11.22 3.93
N VAL A 29 -2.38 -10.51 4.33
CA VAL A 29 -2.26 -9.05 4.12
C VAL A 29 -2.15 -8.73 2.65
N VAL A 30 -1.30 -9.46 1.92
CA VAL A 30 -1.14 -9.30 0.47
C VAL A 30 -2.47 -9.56 -0.24
N THR A 31 -3.23 -10.57 0.20
CA THR A 31 -4.55 -10.91 -0.36
C THR A 31 -5.57 -9.79 -0.15
N LYS A 32 -5.63 -9.22 1.07
CA LYS A 32 -6.50 -8.07 1.38
C LYS A 32 -6.14 -6.85 0.54
N ILE A 33 -4.85 -6.55 0.38
CA ILE A 33 -4.35 -5.46 -0.46
C ILE A 33 -4.74 -5.71 -1.92
N MET A 34 -4.54 -6.91 -2.45
CA MET A 34 -4.91 -7.25 -3.83
C MET A 34 -6.42 -7.09 -4.10
N ALA A 35 -7.28 -7.29 -3.10
CA ALA A 35 -8.73 -7.12 -3.25
C ALA A 35 -9.12 -5.67 -3.60
N ILE A 36 -8.36 -4.68 -3.14
CA ILE A 36 -8.57 -3.25 -3.43
C ILE A 36 -8.12 -2.90 -4.86
N LYS A 37 -7.35 -3.78 -5.49
CA LYS A 37 -6.69 -3.54 -6.78
C LYS A 37 -5.89 -2.22 -6.79
N PRO A 38 -5.00 -2.01 -5.81
CA PRO A 38 -4.16 -0.83 -5.76
C PRO A 38 -3.14 -0.88 -6.88
N THR A 39 -2.60 0.28 -7.25
CA THR A 39 -1.45 0.36 -8.13
C THR A 39 -0.16 0.22 -7.33
N VAL A 40 0.97 -0.05 -8.00
CA VAL A 40 2.29 -0.08 -7.36
C VAL A 40 2.59 1.24 -6.62
N ASP A 41 2.20 2.36 -7.21
CA ASP A 41 2.35 3.70 -6.62
C ASP A 41 1.49 3.87 -5.35
N ASP A 42 0.26 3.35 -5.35
CA ASP A 42 -0.62 3.39 -4.18
C ASP A 42 0.00 2.61 -3.00
N VAL A 43 0.52 1.40 -3.25
CA VAL A 43 1.15 0.56 -2.22
C VAL A 43 2.45 1.17 -1.72
N ALA A 44 3.28 1.72 -2.62
CA ALA A 44 4.51 2.41 -2.26
C ALA A 44 4.25 3.65 -1.42
N ARG A 45 3.23 4.44 -1.77
CA ARG A 45 2.79 5.58 -0.94
C ARG A 45 2.31 5.09 0.41
N ALA A 46 1.35 4.18 0.47
CA ALA A 46 0.82 3.67 1.73
C ALA A 46 1.93 3.18 2.68
N TYR A 47 2.91 2.43 2.16
CA TYR A 47 4.02 1.92 2.94
C TYR A 47 5.06 2.98 3.32
N SER A 48 5.39 3.91 2.40
CA SER A 48 6.28 5.05 2.69
C SER A 48 5.69 5.94 3.76
N TRP A 49 4.37 6.16 3.69
CA TRP A 49 3.62 6.79 4.76
C TRP A 49 3.81 5.98 6.02
N LEU A 50 3.46 4.67 6.08
CA LEU A 50 3.50 3.82 7.30
C LEU A 50 4.80 3.96 8.11
N ARG A 51 5.94 4.11 7.43
CA ARG A 51 7.25 4.28 8.07
C ARG A 51 7.63 5.72 8.40
N SER A 52 6.87 6.71 7.94
CA SER A 52 7.09 8.12 8.24
C SER A 52 6.46 8.47 9.59
N ASP A 53 7.23 9.12 10.46
CA ASP A 53 6.78 9.72 11.74
C ASP A 53 5.60 10.70 11.58
N GLU A 54 5.32 11.13 10.33
CA GLU A 54 4.17 11.96 9.96
C GLU A 54 2.82 11.26 10.18
N HIS A 55 2.79 9.93 10.40
CA HIS A 55 1.57 9.21 10.80
C HIS A 55 0.91 9.74 12.05
N LEU A 56 1.70 10.23 13.00
CA LEU A 56 1.18 10.83 14.22
C LEU A 56 0.58 12.23 13.97
N GLN A 57 0.90 12.87 12.84
CA GLN A 57 0.67 14.28 12.60
C GLN A 57 -0.47 14.58 11.63
N ARG A 58 -1.61 13.88 11.77
CA ARG A 58 -2.92 14.34 11.26
C ARG A 58 -2.97 14.36 9.72
N HIS A 59 -4.15 14.42 9.10
CA HIS A 59 -4.32 14.71 7.67
C HIS A 59 -4.16 13.57 6.63
N LEU A 60 -4.34 12.29 6.99
CA LEU A 60 -4.57 11.22 6.00
C LEU A 60 -5.75 11.55 5.04
N THR A 61 -6.62 12.47 5.46
CA THR A 61 -7.86 12.87 4.78
C THR A 61 -7.68 13.70 3.50
N HIS A 62 -6.51 14.29 3.19
CA HIS A 62 -6.47 15.34 2.15
C HIS A 62 -5.58 15.13 0.92
N ASN A 63 -4.62 14.18 0.90
CA ASN A 63 -3.73 14.03 -0.27
C ASN A 63 -3.53 12.58 -0.75
N LEU A 64 -3.88 11.58 0.05
CA LEU A 64 -3.73 10.19 -0.36
C LEU A 64 -4.89 9.79 -1.29
N ALA A 65 -4.57 9.16 -2.43
CA ALA A 65 -5.60 8.57 -3.27
C ALA A 65 -6.39 7.54 -2.44
N ALA A 66 -7.72 7.48 -2.60
CA ALA A 66 -8.59 6.64 -1.76
C ALA A 66 -8.08 5.20 -1.60
N ARG A 67 -7.56 4.61 -2.68
CA ARG A 67 -7.00 3.25 -2.68
C ARG A 67 -5.74 3.12 -1.83
N ALA A 68 -4.86 4.12 -1.83
CA ALA A 68 -3.66 4.11 -1.01
C ALA A 68 -4.01 4.27 0.48
N ALA A 69 -5.09 5.00 0.81
CA ALA A 69 -5.61 5.05 2.18
C ALA A 69 -6.14 3.69 2.64
N ASP A 70 -6.92 3.00 1.80
CA ASP A 70 -7.42 1.66 2.10
C ASP A 70 -6.28 0.65 2.32
N VAL A 71 -5.23 0.70 1.50
CA VAL A 71 -4.02 -0.14 1.67
C VAL A 71 -3.30 0.18 2.98
N PHE A 72 -3.19 1.46 3.31
CA PHE A 72 -2.58 1.89 4.56
C PHE A 72 -3.33 1.34 5.78
N GLU A 73 -4.66 1.43 5.80
CA GLU A 73 -5.47 0.93 6.92
C GLU A 73 -5.28 -0.57 7.14
N ILE A 74 -5.18 -1.36 6.06
CA ILE A 74 -4.88 -2.79 6.17
C ILE A 74 -3.50 -3.02 6.79
N LEU A 75 -2.48 -2.32 6.30
CA LEU A 75 -1.11 -2.49 6.81
C LEU A 75 -1.01 -2.07 8.28
N ALA A 76 -1.65 -0.96 8.66
CA ALA A 76 -1.67 -0.45 10.02
C ALA A 76 -2.44 -1.37 10.99
N ALA A 77 -3.54 -1.98 10.55
CA ALA A 77 -4.32 -2.91 11.36
C ALA A 77 -3.55 -4.21 11.65
N GLU A 78 -2.72 -4.66 10.71
CA GLU A 78 -1.96 -5.92 10.80
C GLU A 78 -0.60 -5.75 11.47
N TYR A 79 -0.05 -4.52 11.49
CA TYR A 79 1.18 -4.16 12.19
C TYR A 79 0.93 -3.01 13.18
N PRO A 80 0.26 -3.27 14.33
CA PRO A 80 0.13 -2.27 15.38
C PRO A 80 1.49 -1.83 15.93
N ASP A 81 2.50 -2.72 15.95
CA ASP A 81 3.86 -2.41 16.41
C ASP A 81 4.60 -1.36 15.58
N LEU A 82 4.19 -1.11 14.33
CA LEU A 82 4.72 0.00 13.50
C LEU A 82 4.04 1.35 13.81
N GLY A 83 2.90 1.33 14.50
CA GLY A 83 2.08 2.48 14.85
C GLY A 83 1.89 2.70 16.36
N ASP A 84 2.51 1.88 17.21
CA ASP A 84 2.45 2.03 18.66
C ASP A 84 3.49 3.07 19.12
N PRO A 85 3.08 4.30 19.52
CA PRO A 85 3.91 5.07 20.42
C PRO A 85 3.96 4.28 21.73
N VAL A 86 5.16 3.82 22.10
CA VAL A 86 5.43 3.46 23.49
C VAL A 86 4.92 4.61 24.37
N LEU A 87 3.96 4.27 25.23
CA LEU A 87 3.26 5.10 26.23
C LEU A 87 4.08 6.28 26.79
#